data_AF-A0ABC8TD58-F1
#
_entry.id   AF-A0ABC8TD58-F1
#
_cell.length_a   1.000
_cell.length_b   1.000
_cell.length_c   1.000
_cell.angle_alpha   90.00
_cell.angle_beta   90.00
_cell.angle_gamma   90.00
#
_symmetry.space_group_name_H-M   'P 1'
#
loop_
_entity.id
_entity.type
_entity.pdbx_description
1 polymer ?
#
loop_
_entity_poly.entity_id
_entity_poly.type
_entity_poly.pdbx_seq_one_letter_code
_entity_poly.pdbx_strand_id
1 'polypeptide(L)'
;MHELVAYELMSANDASERDPMEWVVEGSDDGGSTWRVLDKQTCQMFTKRFQRKTFEIQSQGVLSNAFRLRFLAVRDKQATSRFQIGSIDLFARSQGNQMMNSLTNEAYEETEEAMRKMDEA
;
A
#
# COMPACT_ATOMS: atom_id res chain seq x y z
N MET A 1 -14.46 -4.03 2.01
CA MET A 1 -13.36 -3.38 2.77
C MET A 1 -12.05 -4.01 2.37
N HIS A 2 -11.03 -3.20 2.12
CA HIS A 2 -9.71 -3.65 1.66
C HIS A 2 -8.62 -3.10 2.57
N GLU A 3 -7.63 -3.92 2.87
CA GLU A 3 -6.36 -3.48 3.45
C GLU A 3 -5.39 -3.23 2.30
N LEU A 4 -4.98 -1.98 2.08
CA LEU A 4 -3.99 -1.64 1.07
C LEU A 4 -2.60 -1.98 1.61
N VAL A 5 -1.88 -2.88 0.92
CA VAL A 5 -0.57 -3.39 1.37
C VAL A 5 0.60 -2.79 0.59
N ALA A 6 0.35 -2.35 -0.64
CA ALA A 6 1.32 -1.65 -1.45
C ALA A 6 0.63 -0.79 -2.52
N TYR A 7 1.40 0.10 -3.11
CA TYR A 7 1.02 0.79 -4.35
C TYR A 7 2.25 0.97 -5.23
N GLU A 8 2.02 1.14 -6.53
CA GLU A 8 3.07 1.44 -7.49
C GLU A 8 2.71 2.70 -8.27
N LEU A 9 3.71 3.56 -8.45
CA LEU A 9 3.62 4.73 -9.31
C LEU A 9 4.60 4.57 -10.47
N MET A 10 4.14 4.93 -11.67
CA MET A 10 4.99 5.00 -12.86
C MET A 10 5.14 6.43 -13.34
N SER A 11 6.37 6.90 -13.59
CA SER A 11 6.59 8.21 -14.21
C SER A 11 6.03 8.27 -15.63
N ALA A 12 5.43 9.39 -16.03
CA ALA A 12 4.91 9.55 -17.39
C ALA A 12 6.03 9.79 -18.43
N ASN A 13 5.64 10.07 -19.67
CA ASN A 13 6.54 10.23 -20.82
C ASN A 13 6.97 11.67 -21.12
N ASP A 14 6.25 12.68 -20.63
CA ASP A 14 6.40 14.06 -21.12
C ASP A 14 7.60 14.79 -20.51
N ALA A 15 7.58 15.16 -19.21
CA ALA A 15 8.64 16.04 -18.68
C ALA A 15 9.00 15.79 -17.22
N SER A 16 10.28 15.51 -16.91
CA SER A 16 10.70 15.00 -15.59
C SER A 16 10.46 15.96 -14.42
N GLU A 17 10.43 17.27 -14.67
CA GLU A 17 10.14 18.30 -13.67
C GLU A 17 8.73 18.19 -13.06
N ARG A 18 7.81 17.50 -13.76
CA ARG A 18 6.40 17.30 -13.35
C ARG A 18 6.17 16.01 -12.59
N ASP A 19 7.20 15.20 -12.41
CA ASP A 19 7.06 13.91 -11.74
C ASP A 19 6.68 14.10 -10.27
N PRO A 20 5.90 13.17 -9.68
CA PRO A 20 5.62 13.16 -8.26
C PRO A 20 6.92 13.12 -7.45
N MET A 21 7.08 14.03 -6.50
CA MET A 21 8.20 14.04 -5.55
C MET A 21 7.73 13.83 -4.10
N GLU A 22 6.54 14.32 -3.78
CA GLU A 22 5.93 14.19 -2.46
C GLU A 22 4.45 13.87 -2.57
N TRP A 23 3.98 12.92 -1.76
CA TRP A 23 2.56 12.55 -1.71
C TRP A 23 2.17 11.86 -0.41
N VAL A 24 0.85 11.79 -0.19
CA VAL A 24 0.22 11.07 0.92
C VAL A 24 -0.79 10.08 0.35
N VAL A 25 -0.77 8.86 0.88
CA VAL A 25 -1.79 7.84 0.64
C VAL A 25 -2.68 7.75 1.89
N GLU A 26 -3.99 7.85 1.69
CA GLU A 26 -4.97 7.85 2.76
C GLU A 26 -6.07 6.83 2.48
N GLY A 27 -6.61 6.24 3.55
CA GLY A 27 -7.71 5.30 3.54
C GLY A 27 -8.87 5.81 4.39
N SER A 28 -10.09 5.47 4.01
CA SER A 28 -11.31 5.80 4.71
C SER A 28 -12.20 4.58 4.82
N ASP A 29 -12.80 4.36 5.99
CA ASP A 29 -13.80 3.32 6.25
C ASP A 29 -15.25 3.82 6.18
N ASP A 30 -15.45 5.14 6.10
CA ASP A 30 -16.75 5.81 6.11
C ASP A 30 -17.09 6.49 4.78
N GLY A 31 -16.55 5.98 3.67
CA GLY A 31 -16.85 6.47 2.33
C GLY A 31 -16.21 7.82 1.98
N GLY A 32 -15.20 8.24 2.74
CA GLY A 32 -14.44 9.47 2.52
C GLY A 32 -14.84 10.65 3.41
N SER A 33 -15.60 10.41 4.47
CA SER A 33 -15.95 11.46 5.45
C SER A 33 -14.77 11.74 6.40
N THR A 34 -14.08 10.69 6.83
CA THR A 34 -12.82 10.76 7.60
C THR A 34 -11.72 9.98 6.89
N TRP A 35 -10.47 10.38 7.13
CA TRP A 35 -9.31 9.84 6.41
C TRP A 35 -8.16 9.57 7.37
N ARG A 36 -7.57 8.37 7.24
CA ARG A 36 -6.37 7.94 7.96
C ARG A 36 -5.21 7.89 6.98
N VAL A 37 -4.07 8.42 7.39
CA VAL A 37 -2.83 8.30 6.60
C VAL A 37 -2.37 6.85 6.62
N LEU A 38 -2.18 6.26 5.44
CA LEU A 38 -1.62 4.92 5.26
C LEU A 38 -0.11 4.99 5.00
N ASP A 39 0.31 5.97 4.18
CA ASP A 39 1.71 6.18 3.83
C ASP A 39 2.00 7.66 3.48
N LYS A 40 3.26 8.06 3.64
CA LYS A 40 3.79 9.37 3.25
C LYS A 40 5.14 9.20 2.59
N GLN A 41 5.29 9.77 1.40
CA GLN A 41 6.55 9.78 0.68
C GLN A 41 7.02 11.20 0.45
N THR A 42 8.31 11.42 0.63
CA THR A 42 8.99 12.70 0.40
C THR A 42 10.27 12.50 -0.38
N CYS A 43 10.71 13.53 -1.09
CA CYS A 43 11.98 13.54 -1.83
C CYS A 43 12.15 12.36 -2.81
N GLN A 44 11.06 11.83 -3.35
CA GLN A 44 11.11 10.73 -4.30
C GLN A 44 11.56 11.22 -5.67
N MET A 45 12.42 10.44 -6.30
CA MET A 45 12.96 10.74 -7.63
C MET A 45 12.72 9.59 -8.60
N PHE A 46 12.26 9.94 -9.80
CA PHE A 46 12.21 9.06 -10.97
C PHE A 46 13.33 9.48 -11.92
N THR A 47 14.29 8.57 -12.15
CA THR A 47 15.52 8.83 -12.93
C THR A 47 15.37 8.49 -14.41
N LYS A 48 14.31 7.77 -14.79
CA LYS A 48 13.96 7.43 -16.19
C LYS A 48 12.49 7.73 -16.46
N ARG A 49 12.08 7.75 -17.74
CA ARG A 49 10.65 7.74 -18.13
C ARG A 49 10.10 6.32 -18.01
N PHE A 50 8.79 6.20 -17.77
CA PHE A 50 8.12 4.92 -17.50
C PHE A 50 8.75 4.09 -16.37
N GLN A 51 9.52 4.73 -15.47
CA GLN A 51 10.07 4.04 -14.31
C GLN A 51 8.93 3.75 -13.33
N ARG A 52 8.78 2.47 -12.98
CA ARG A 52 7.90 1.99 -11.92
C ARG A 52 8.64 2.01 -10.59
N LYS A 53 7.97 2.48 -9.54
CA LYS A 53 8.44 2.42 -8.16
C LYS A 53 7.30 1.94 -7.27
N THR A 54 7.54 0.82 -6.59
CA THR A 54 6.62 0.19 -5.64
C THR A 54 6.93 0.67 -4.24
N PHE A 55 5.88 0.90 -3.45
CA PHE A 55 5.94 1.37 -2.07
C PHE A 55 5.06 0.48 -1.21
N GLU A 56 5.66 -0.14 -0.19
CA GLU A 56 4.94 -0.98 0.78
C GLU A 56 4.30 -0.12 1.87
N ILE A 57 3.06 -0.43 2.22
CA ILE A 57 2.35 0.23 3.32
C ILE A 57 2.64 -0.50 4.61
N GLN A 58 3.28 0.21 5.53
CA GLN A 58 3.64 -0.32 6.85
C GLN A 58 2.44 -0.33 7.80
N SER A 59 1.43 0.52 7.58
CA SER A 59 0.20 0.59 8.38
C SER A 59 -0.66 -0.65 8.17
N GLN A 60 -0.59 -1.61 9.10
CA GLN A 60 -1.39 -2.84 9.06
C GLN A 60 -2.77 -2.65 9.70
N GLY A 61 -3.74 -3.45 9.27
CA GLY A 61 -5.09 -3.53 9.87
C GLY A 61 -6.02 -2.37 9.53
N VAL A 62 -5.59 -1.39 8.72
CA VAL A 62 -6.45 -0.28 8.31
C VAL A 62 -7.31 -0.68 7.12
N LEU A 63 -8.49 -1.20 7.42
CA LEU A 63 -9.49 -1.54 6.42
C LEU A 63 -10.18 -0.27 5.90
N SER A 64 -10.27 -0.13 4.57
CA SER A 64 -10.87 1.02 3.90
C SER A 64 -11.84 0.60 2.79
N ASN A 65 -12.85 1.43 2.52
CA ASN A 65 -13.72 1.34 1.33
C ASN A 65 -13.48 2.49 0.33
N ALA A 66 -12.72 3.52 0.72
CA ALA A 66 -12.24 4.56 -0.17
C ALA A 66 -10.75 4.85 0.07
N PHE A 67 -10.04 5.19 -1.01
CA PHE A 67 -8.62 5.54 -0.98
C PHE A 67 -8.40 6.89 -1.66
N ARG A 68 -7.41 7.65 -1.16
CA ARG A 68 -7.04 8.94 -1.71
C ARG A 68 -5.53 9.08 -1.79
N LEU A 69 -5.05 9.41 -2.98
CA LEU A 69 -3.67 9.84 -3.22
C LEU A 69 -3.65 11.36 -3.37
N ARG A 70 -2.88 12.04 -2.53
CA ARG A 70 -2.66 13.49 -2.61
C ARG A 70 -1.22 13.77 -2.99
N PHE A 71 -1.01 14.24 -4.21
CA PHE A 71 0.29 14.75 -4.66
C PHE A 71 0.50 16.15 -4.10
N LEU A 72 1.60 16.33 -3.36
CA LEU A 72 1.91 17.57 -2.64
C LEU A 72 2.95 18.41 -3.37
N ALA A 73 3.91 17.76 -4.04
CA ALA A 73 4.95 18.43 -4.80
C ALA A 73 5.37 17.60 -6.02
N VAL A 74 5.74 18.32 -7.08
CA VAL A 74 6.46 17.79 -8.23
C VAL A 74 7.97 18.03 -8.07
N ARG A 75 8.77 17.33 -8.87
CA ARG A 75 10.23 17.40 -8.84
C ARG A 75 10.79 18.83 -8.91
N ASP A 76 10.26 19.68 -9.77
CA ASP A 76 10.69 21.09 -9.85
C ASP A 76 9.49 22.03 -10.04
N LYS A 77 8.96 22.48 -8.90
CA LYS A 77 7.83 23.42 -8.81
C LYS A 77 8.14 24.84 -9.32
N GLN A 78 9.42 25.19 -9.53
CA GLN A 78 9.79 26.49 -10.07
C GLN A 78 9.76 26.46 -11.61
N ALA A 79 10.10 25.32 -12.20
CA ALA A 79 10.06 25.12 -13.65
C ALA A 79 8.64 24.86 -14.19
N THR A 80 7.70 24.36 -13.37
CA THR A 80 6.38 23.96 -13.85
C THR A 80 5.25 24.14 -12.82
N SER A 81 4.04 24.40 -13.33
CA SER A 81 2.78 24.31 -12.59
C SER A 81 1.99 23.05 -12.90
N ARG A 82 2.55 22.13 -13.70
CA ARG A 82 1.87 20.93 -14.19
C ARG A 82 2.31 19.68 -13.44
N PHE A 83 1.40 18.74 -13.33
CA PHE A 83 1.61 17.41 -12.77
C PHE A 83 1.50 16.36 -13.89
N GLN A 84 2.24 15.26 -13.78
CA GLN A 84 2.04 14.10 -14.63
C GLN A 84 2.25 12.80 -13.86
N ILE A 85 1.58 11.74 -14.29
CA ILE A 85 1.82 10.38 -13.84
C ILE A 85 1.41 9.39 -14.93
N GLY A 86 2.14 8.29 -15.06
CA GLY A 86 1.90 7.26 -16.06
C GLY A 86 0.89 6.21 -15.61
N SER A 87 1.01 5.72 -14.38
CA SER A 87 0.03 4.82 -13.75
C SER A 87 0.02 4.97 -12.24
N ILE A 88 -1.10 4.54 -11.66
CA ILE A 88 -1.30 4.32 -10.23
C ILE A 88 -1.89 2.93 -10.10
N ASP A 89 -1.13 2.01 -9.53
CA ASP A 89 -1.55 0.64 -9.30
C ASP A 89 -1.67 0.41 -7.79
N LEU A 90 -2.81 -0.13 -7.32
CA LEU A 90 -3.10 -0.35 -5.90
C LEU A 90 -3.19 -1.84 -5.60
N PHE A 91 -2.50 -2.29 -4.56
CA PHE A 91 -2.43 -3.71 -4.17
C PHE A 91 -3.04 -3.89 -2.79
N ALA A 92 -4.12 -4.67 -2.72
CA ALA A 92 -4.79 -5.01 -1.48
C ALA A 92 -4.45 -6.43 -1.02
N ARG A 93 -4.48 -6.67 0.29
CA ARG A 93 -4.35 -8.02 0.84
C ARG A 93 -5.46 -8.91 0.28
N SER A 94 -5.07 -10.08 -0.25
CA SER A 94 -6.04 -11.10 -0.64
C SER A 94 -6.57 -11.81 0.61
N GLN A 95 -7.90 -11.92 0.71
CA GLN A 95 -8.57 -12.63 1.81
C GLN A 95 -8.18 -14.12 1.86
N GLY A 96 -7.81 -14.72 0.72
CA GLY A 96 -7.44 -16.14 0.62
C GLY A 96 -6.15 -16.51 1.37
N ASN A 97 -5.21 -15.59 1.56
CA ASN A 97 -3.93 -15.89 2.22
C ASN A 97 -4.04 -15.89 3.75
N GLN A 98 -5.01 -15.16 4.32
CA GLN A 98 -5.23 -15.17 5.78
C GLN A 98 -6.00 -16.41 6.24
N MET A 99 -6.97 -16.88 5.46
CA MET A 99 -7.74 -18.08 5.78
C MET A 99 -6.90 -19.36 5.68
N MET A 100 -5.99 -19.44 4.70
CA MET A 100 -5.04 -20.56 4.62
C MET A 100 -4.08 -20.58 5.81
N ASN A 101 -3.51 -19.43 6.18
CA ASN A 101 -2.57 -19.35 7.30
C ASN A 101 -3.24 -19.60 8.66
N SER A 102 -4.50 -19.19 8.85
CA SER A 102 -5.23 -19.48 10.09
C SER A 102 -5.55 -20.96 10.21
N LEU A 103 -6.03 -21.61 9.15
CA LEU A 103 -6.34 -23.04 9.14
C LEU A 103 -5.10 -23.90 9.38
N THR A 104 -3.94 -23.51 8.83
CA THR A 104 -2.69 -24.22 9.10
C THR A 104 -2.27 -24.08 10.56
N ASN A 105 -2.33 -22.86 11.12
CA ASN A 105 -1.91 -22.62 12.51
C ASN A 105 -2.81 -23.36 13.51
N GLU A 106 -4.13 -23.33 13.30
CA GLU A 106 -5.10 -24.08 14.12
C GLU A 106 -4.83 -25.59 14.07
N ALA A 107 -4.58 -26.14 12.87
CA ALA A 107 -4.26 -27.57 12.73
C ALA A 107 -2.95 -27.95 13.44
N TYR A 108 -1.92 -27.09 13.42
CA TYR A 108 -0.68 -27.33 14.16
C TYR A 108 -0.91 -27.31 15.68
N GLU A 109 -1.65 -26.33 16.19
CA GLU A 109 -1.96 -26.23 17.62
C GLU A 109 -2.75 -27.44 18.13
N GLU A 110 -3.74 -27.92 17.37
CA GLU A 110 -4.49 -29.14 17.70
C GLU A 110 -3.59 -30.39 17.74
N THR A 111 -2.66 -30.53 16.80
CA THR A 111 -1.73 -31.67 16.79
C THR A 111 -0.76 -31.65 17.96
N GLU A 112 -0.22 -30.49 18.33
CA GLU A 112 0.67 -30.34 19.48
C GLU A 112 -0.06 -30.64 20.80
N GLU A 113 -1.31 -30.18 20.93
CA GLU A 113 -2.12 -30.46 22.11
C GLU A 113 -2.46 -31.95 22.24
N ALA A 114 -2.73 -32.63 21.12
CA ALA A 114 -2.96 -34.07 21.10
C ALA A 114 -1.71 -34.86 21.48
N MET A 115 -0.53 -34.49 20.96
CA MET A 115 0.74 -35.15 21.30
C MET A 115 1.08 -34.96 22.78
N ARG A 116 0.90 -33.75 23.32
CA ARG A 116 1.14 -33.48 24.74
C ARG A 116 0.26 -34.30 25.68
N LYS A 117 -1.02 -34.49 25.32
CA LYS A 117 -1.95 -35.34 26.10
C LYS A 117 -1.59 -36.83 26.06
N MET A 118 -0.88 -37.28 25.02
CA MET A 118 -0.40 -38.66 24.93
C MET A 118 0.84 -38.92 25.78
N ASP A 119 1.71 -37.92 25.94
CA ASP A 119 2.90 -38.01 26.79
C ASP A 119 2.58 -37.92 28.31
N GLU A 120 1.40 -37.38 28.66
CA GLU A 120 0.93 -37.24 30.05
C GLU A 120 0.09 -38.45 30.55
N ALA A 121 -0.13 -39.48 29.71
CA ALA A 121 -0.94 -40.68 30.00
C ALA A 121 -0.11 -41.95 30.20
#